data_AF-A0A2V9AYX7-F1
#
_entry.id   AF-A0A2V9AYX7-F1
#
_cell.length_a   1.000
_cell.length_b   1.000
_cell.length_c   1.000
_cell.angle_alpha   90.00
_cell.angle_beta   90.00
_cell.angle_gamma   90.00
#
_symmetry.space_group_name_H-M   'P 1'
#
loop_
_entity.id
_entity.type
_entity.pdbx_description
1 polymer ?
#
loop_
_entity_poly.entity_id
_entity_poly.type
_entity_poly.pdbx_seq_one_letter_code
_entity_poly.pdbx_strand_id
1 'polypeptide(L)'
;MRSLKIGVFAVLALAVTVSVVAHSLGRARTDRSQQSSPQAPAAQSPPQAPAQTPPPQATPPVSRRASGRRQASCLRVVGVAPAAVNQRWYIQDNAKGKIAVVCDDASLTAEKKREKIQEINEQTEQEIAKIIPAKQLEAVKECEAEREQERAKKQGAKTQKELGPCGGVIPAQPEVPKHSHGDQPSKPLNQ
;
A
#
# COMPACT_ATOMS: atom_id res chain seq x y z
N MET A 1 -30.08 43.54 33.81
CA MET A 1 -28.64 43.71 34.07
C MET A 1 -28.17 42.52 34.91
N ARG A 2 -27.41 41.58 34.32
CA ARG A 2 -26.80 40.46 35.03
C ARG A 2 -25.33 40.41 34.62
N SER A 3 -24.48 40.96 35.48
CA SER A 3 -23.03 40.82 35.44
C SER A 3 -22.65 39.41 35.91
N LEU A 4 -21.74 38.72 35.22
CA LEU A 4 -20.92 37.70 35.86
C LEU A 4 -19.57 37.50 35.14
N LYS A 5 -18.56 38.16 35.72
CA LYS A 5 -17.18 37.72 36.02
C LYS A 5 -16.36 37.08 34.89
N ILE A 6 -15.46 37.93 34.37
CA ILE A 6 -14.26 37.60 33.60
C ILE A 6 -13.33 36.75 34.49
N GLY A 7 -13.10 35.49 34.10
CA GLY A 7 -12.09 34.62 34.68
C GLY A 7 -10.74 34.91 34.05
N VAL A 8 -9.81 35.43 34.84
CA VAL A 8 -8.40 35.61 34.49
C VAL A 8 -7.75 34.23 34.47
N PHE A 9 -7.54 33.67 33.27
CA PHE A 9 -6.68 32.50 33.11
C PHE A 9 -5.23 32.96 32.96
N ALA A 10 -4.47 32.81 34.04
CA ALA A 10 -3.02 32.91 34.02
C ALA A 10 -2.45 31.74 33.21
N VAL A 11 -2.04 32.01 31.97
CA VAL A 11 -1.29 31.05 31.16
C VAL A 11 0.17 31.14 31.57
N LEU A 12 0.61 30.18 32.38
CA LEU A 12 2.01 29.94 32.69
C LEU A 12 2.75 29.60 31.37
N ALA A 13 3.64 30.49 30.93
CA ALA A 13 4.54 30.22 29.84
C ALA A 13 5.66 29.29 30.32
N LEU A 14 5.55 28.00 30.03
CA LEU A 14 6.66 27.06 30.17
C LEU A 14 7.60 27.25 28.97
N ALA A 15 8.79 27.81 29.23
CA ALA A 15 9.89 27.85 28.29
C ALA A 15 10.42 26.42 28.09
N VAL A 16 10.14 25.82 26.93
CA VAL A 16 10.75 24.55 26.52
C VAL A 16 12.08 24.86 25.84
N THR A 17 13.18 24.58 26.54
CA THR A 17 14.53 24.63 26.00
C THR A 17 14.78 23.38 25.14
N VAL A 18 14.86 23.56 23.83
CA VAL A 18 15.25 22.50 22.90
C VAL A 18 16.77 22.48 22.77
N SER A 19 17.42 21.49 23.37
CA SER A 19 18.83 21.18 23.11
C SER A 19 18.96 20.46 21.78
N VAL A 20 19.52 21.13 20.77
CA VAL A 20 19.92 20.51 19.51
C VAL A 20 21.32 19.92 19.69
N VAL A 21 21.41 18.59 19.75
CA VAL A 21 22.69 17.88 19.66
C VAL A 21 23.01 17.65 18.18
N ALA A 22 24.00 18.39 17.69
CA ALA A 22 24.58 18.21 16.37
C ALA A 22 25.54 17.00 16.37
N HIS A 23 25.18 15.92 15.67
CA HIS A 23 26.14 14.89 15.29
C HIS A 23 26.59 15.14 13.86
N SER A 24 27.77 15.75 13.76
CA SER A 24 28.56 15.83 12.53
C SER A 24 29.49 14.62 12.42
N LEU A 25 29.88 14.33 11.18
CA LEU A 25 31.04 13.55 10.73
C LEU A 25 30.77 12.09 10.31
N GLY A 26 31.02 11.84 9.02
CA GLY A 26 31.06 10.50 8.45
C GLY A 26 31.25 10.47 6.93
N ARG A 27 32.19 11.26 6.38
CA ARG A 27 32.67 11.09 5.01
C ARG A 27 33.64 9.90 4.98
N ALA A 28 33.37 8.90 4.14
CA ALA A 28 34.41 8.02 3.61
C ALA A 28 34.06 7.61 2.17
N ARG A 29 34.94 8.01 1.25
CA ARG A 29 35.04 7.53 -0.14
C ARG A 29 35.62 6.11 -0.16
N THR A 30 35.19 5.33 -1.14
CA THR A 30 35.94 4.27 -1.87
C THR A 30 35.04 3.92 -3.05
N ASP A 31 35.24 4.40 -4.28
CA ASP A 31 36.33 4.09 -5.22
C ASP A 31 36.70 2.61 -5.23
N ARG A 32 36.11 1.82 -6.13
CA ARG A 32 36.79 0.68 -6.73
C ARG A 32 36.09 0.11 -7.97
N SER A 33 36.87 0.10 -9.05
CA SER A 33 36.85 -0.85 -10.17
C SER A 33 35.78 -0.69 -11.25
N GLN A 34 36.10 0.21 -12.19
CA GLN A 34 36.05 -0.14 -13.61
C GLN A 34 36.76 -1.48 -13.86
N GLN A 35 36.07 -2.43 -14.50
CA GLN A 35 36.70 -3.58 -15.12
C GLN A 35 36.56 -3.44 -16.63
N SER A 36 37.54 -2.75 -17.21
CA SER A 36 37.79 -2.69 -18.65
C SER A 36 38.15 -4.09 -19.15
N SER A 37 37.43 -4.57 -20.16
CA SER A 37 37.88 -5.69 -20.99
C SER A 37 38.26 -5.14 -22.37
N PRO A 38 39.51 -5.34 -22.83
CA PRO A 38 39.89 -5.15 -24.22
C PRO A 38 39.91 -6.52 -24.93
N GLN A 39 39.12 -6.68 -25.99
CA GLN A 39 39.46 -7.63 -27.05
C GLN A 39 39.31 -6.97 -28.42
N ALA A 40 40.33 -7.27 -29.23
CA ALA A 40 40.80 -6.56 -30.40
C ALA A 40 40.00 -6.90 -31.68
N PRO A 41 40.28 -6.23 -32.82
CA PRO A 41 39.48 -6.26 -34.03
C PRO A 41 39.88 -7.40 -34.97
N ALA A 42 38.92 -7.97 -35.70
CA ALA A 42 39.24 -8.79 -36.87
C ALA A 42 38.16 -8.66 -37.96
N ALA A 43 38.64 -8.20 -39.12
CA ALA A 43 38.23 -8.53 -40.47
C ALA A 43 36.78 -8.23 -40.93
N GLN A 44 36.68 -7.16 -41.72
CA GLN A 44 35.66 -6.98 -42.75
C GLN A 44 35.88 -7.96 -43.92
N SER A 45 34.80 -8.45 -44.51
CA SER A 45 34.74 -8.90 -45.92
C SER A 45 33.35 -8.57 -46.48
N PRO A 46 33.22 -8.14 -47.76
CA PRO A 46 32.00 -7.51 -48.28
C PRO A 46 31.17 -8.50 -49.16
N PRO A 47 30.21 -8.05 -49.99
CA PRO A 47 28.79 -8.36 -49.89
C PRO A 47 28.33 -9.51 -50.81
N GLN A 48 27.27 -10.23 -50.44
CA GLN A 48 26.50 -11.06 -51.37
C GLN A 48 25.03 -10.63 -51.39
N ALA A 49 24.56 -10.31 -52.60
CA ALA A 49 23.22 -9.88 -52.96
C ALA A 49 22.22 -11.08 -53.01
N PRO A 50 20.90 -10.83 -53.11
CA PRO A 50 19.87 -11.60 -52.41
C PRO A 50 19.35 -12.82 -53.18
N ALA A 51 19.16 -13.93 -52.47
CA ALA A 51 18.27 -15.01 -52.91
C ALA A 51 16.88 -14.79 -52.31
N GLN A 52 15.89 -14.66 -53.20
CA GLN A 52 14.49 -14.41 -52.90
C GLN A 52 13.86 -15.66 -52.26
N THR A 53 13.52 -15.58 -50.98
CA THR A 53 12.55 -16.49 -50.34
C THR A 53 11.18 -15.80 -50.24
N PRO A 54 10.08 -16.47 -50.62
CA PRO A 54 8.74 -15.88 -50.59
C PRO A 54 8.34 -15.51 -49.15
N PRO A 55 7.57 -14.43 -48.96
CA PRO A 55 7.15 -13.99 -47.63
C PRO A 55 6.23 -15.04 -46.99
N PRO A 56 6.45 -15.44 -45.72
CA PRO A 56 5.44 -16.17 -44.99
C PRO A 56 4.19 -15.30 -44.86
N GLN A 57 3.06 -15.88 -45.25
CA GLN A 57 1.75 -15.26 -45.21
C GLN A 57 1.50 -14.63 -43.85
N ALA A 58 1.12 -13.35 -43.88
CA ALA A 58 0.72 -12.59 -42.69
C ALA A 58 -0.54 -13.23 -42.10
N THR A 59 -0.37 -14.09 -41.09
CA THR A 59 -1.45 -14.40 -40.16
C THR A 59 -1.90 -13.07 -39.53
N PRO A 60 -3.22 -12.76 -39.50
CA PRO A 60 -3.68 -11.55 -38.84
C PRO A 60 -3.16 -11.55 -37.41
N PRO A 61 -2.69 -10.41 -36.88
CA PRO A 61 -2.28 -10.33 -35.49
C PRO A 61 -3.48 -10.76 -34.65
N VAL A 62 -3.37 -11.94 -34.05
CA VAL A 62 -4.30 -12.36 -32.99
C VAL A 62 -4.22 -11.24 -31.98
N SER A 63 -5.29 -10.43 -31.93
CA SER A 63 -5.49 -9.40 -30.94
C SER A 63 -5.48 -10.11 -29.60
N ARG A 64 -4.28 -10.20 -29.00
CA ARG A 64 -4.13 -10.49 -27.59
C ARG A 64 -4.90 -9.35 -26.93
N ARG A 65 -6.16 -9.62 -26.58
CA ARG A 65 -7.02 -8.72 -25.81
C ARG A 65 -6.11 -8.07 -24.79
N ALA A 66 -5.88 -6.77 -24.96
CA ALA A 66 -4.98 -6.00 -24.14
C ALA A 66 -5.34 -6.33 -22.69
N SER A 67 -4.44 -7.07 -22.04
CA SER A 67 -4.50 -7.35 -20.61
C SER A 67 -4.85 -6.04 -19.93
N GLY A 68 -5.98 -6.01 -19.23
CA GLY A 68 -6.77 -4.81 -18.92
C GLY A 68 -5.93 -3.56 -18.67
N ARG A 69 -6.32 -2.45 -19.31
CA ARG A 69 -5.81 -1.10 -19.00
C ARG A 69 -5.63 -1.01 -17.49
N ARG A 70 -4.38 -1.00 -17.01
CA ARG A 70 -4.08 -0.79 -15.60
C ARG A 70 -4.68 0.57 -15.26
N GLN A 71 -5.84 0.58 -14.60
CA GLN A 71 -6.47 1.81 -14.13
C GLN A 71 -5.40 2.58 -13.35
N ALA A 72 -5.26 3.87 -13.64
CA ALA A 72 -4.39 4.73 -12.87
C ALA A 72 -4.81 4.66 -11.40
N SER A 73 -3.83 4.69 -10.48
CA SER A 73 -4.14 4.74 -9.04
C SER A 73 -4.81 6.06 -8.69
N CYS A 74 -5.65 6.08 -7.65
CA CYS A 74 -6.31 7.30 -7.19
C CYS A 74 -5.32 8.44 -6.90
N LEU A 75 -4.15 8.11 -6.35
CA LEU A 75 -3.03 9.05 -6.18
C LEU A 75 -2.63 9.77 -7.47
N ARG A 76 -2.59 9.07 -8.61
CA ARG A 76 -2.28 9.69 -9.90
C ARG A 76 -3.44 10.51 -10.44
N VAL A 77 -4.68 10.06 -10.23
CA VAL A 77 -5.89 10.76 -10.70
C VAL A 77 -6.03 12.13 -10.03
N VAL A 78 -5.72 12.22 -8.74
CA VAL A 78 -5.81 13.48 -7.98
C VAL A 78 -4.56 14.37 -8.09
N GLY A 79 -3.60 14.00 -8.95
CA GLY A 79 -2.41 14.80 -9.21
C GLY A 79 -1.35 14.79 -8.10
N VAL A 80 -1.27 13.74 -7.28
CA VAL A 80 -0.16 13.59 -6.32
C VAL A 80 1.14 13.39 -7.10
N ALA A 81 2.15 14.17 -6.76
CA ALA A 81 3.45 14.13 -7.44
C ALA A 81 4.06 12.71 -7.36
N PRO A 82 4.66 12.19 -8.45
CA PRO A 82 5.27 10.85 -8.45
C PRO A 82 6.30 10.64 -7.34
N ALA A 83 7.09 11.67 -7.00
CA ALA A 83 8.05 11.63 -5.90
C ALA A 83 7.36 11.41 -4.54
N ALA A 84 6.25 12.11 -4.27
CA ALA A 84 5.46 11.92 -3.05
C ALA A 84 4.79 10.54 -3.00
N VAL A 85 4.35 10.00 -4.14
CA VAL A 85 3.83 8.63 -4.23
C VAL A 85 4.92 7.62 -3.86
N ASN A 86 6.14 7.77 -4.39
CA ASN A 86 7.27 6.89 -4.07
C ASN A 86 7.66 7.00 -2.59
N GLN A 87 7.68 8.21 -2.03
CA GLN A 87 7.99 8.42 -0.61
C GLN A 87 6.91 7.84 0.31
N ARG A 88 5.63 7.99 -0.05
CA ARG A 88 4.52 7.31 0.64
C ARG A 88 4.70 5.80 0.64
N TRP A 89 5.11 5.23 -0.50
CA TRP A 89 5.35 3.78 -0.59
C TRP A 89 6.45 3.34 0.38
N TYR A 90 7.55 4.07 0.48
CA TYR A 90 8.62 3.78 1.44
C TYR A 90 8.16 3.84 2.90
N ILE A 91 7.38 4.88 3.25
CA ILE A 91 6.80 5.03 4.60
C ILE A 91 5.90 3.83 4.96
N GLN A 92 5.05 3.41 4.02
CA GLN A 92 4.17 2.26 4.23
C GLN A 92 4.92 0.94 4.30
N ASP A 93 5.98 0.77 3.51
CA ASP A 93 6.80 -0.44 3.54
C ASP A 93 7.51 -0.59 4.89
N ASN A 94 8.08 0.50 5.41
CA ASN A 94 8.66 0.54 6.76
C ASN A 94 7.62 0.20 7.84
N ALA A 95 6.40 0.74 7.73
CA ALA A 95 5.31 0.45 8.66
C ALA A 95 4.94 -1.05 8.65
N LYS A 96 4.87 -1.68 7.47
CA LYS A 96 4.65 -3.13 7.34
C LYS A 96 5.74 -3.94 8.04
N GLY A 97 7.00 -3.52 7.90
CA GLY A 97 8.12 -4.14 8.63
C GLY A 97 7.91 -4.09 10.15
N LYS A 98 7.50 -2.93 10.69
CA LYS A 98 7.19 -2.79 12.13
C LYS A 98 6.00 -3.66 12.55
N ILE A 99 4.95 -3.74 11.72
CA ILE A 99 3.78 -4.58 11.98
C ILE A 99 4.18 -6.06 12.01
N ALA A 100 5.02 -6.51 11.07
CA ALA A 100 5.52 -7.89 11.06
C ALA A 100 6.23 -8.26 12.37
N VAL A 101 7.09 -7.36 12.88
CA VAL A 101 7.74 -7.56 14.19
C VAL A 101 6.73 -7.67 15.33
N VAL A 102 5.68 -6.84 15.35
CA VAL A 102 4.61 -6.93 16.37
C VAL A 102 3.84 -8.25 16.24
N CYS A 103 3.61 -8.72 15.01
CA CYS A 103 2.92 -9.97 14.76
C CYS A 103 3.73 -11.19 15.22
N ASP A 104 5.05 -11.16 15.05
CA ASP A 104 5.96 -12.23 15.46
C ASP A 104 6.29 -12.23 16.96
N ASP A 105 5.98 -11.14 17.67
CA ASP A 105 6.22 -11.03 19.11
C ASP A 105 5.28 -11.96 19.91
N ALA A 106 5.81 -13.10 20.37
CA ALA A 106 5.06 -14.07 21.16
C ALA A 106 4.73 -13.60 22.59
N SER A 107 5.35 -12.52 23.07
CA SER A 107 5.11 -11.97 24.42
C SER A 107 3.84 -11.11 24.49
N LEU A 108 3.30 -10.70 23.34
CA LEU A 108 2.12 -9.83 23.27
C LEU A 108 0.83 -10.63 23.07
N THR A 109 -0.21 -10.23 23.80
CA THR A 109 -1.57 -10.71 23.58
C THR A 109 -2.13 -10.16 22.26
N ALA A 110 -3.19 -10.78 21.74
CA ALA A 110 -3.83 -10.34 20.50
C ALA A 110 -4.33 -8.89 20.59
N GLU A 111 -4.84 -8.46 21.75
CA GLU A 111 -5.30 -7.10 22.03
C GLU A 111 -4.14 -6.11 21.96
N LYS A 112 -3.03 -6.40 22.66
CA LYS A 112 -1.84 -5.55 22.63
C LYS A 112 -1.21 -5.46 21.24
N LYS A 113 -1.25 -6.55 20.46
CA LYS A 113 -0.82 -6.52 19.06
C LYS A 113 -1.68 -5.56 18.24
N ARG A 114 -3.01 -5.62 18.40
CA ARG A 114 -3.93 -4.69 17.73
C ARG A 114 -3.64 -3.24 18.08
N GLU A 115 -3.49 -2.92 19.36
CA GLU A 115 -3.18 -1.55 19.83
C GLU A 115 -1.88 -1.03 19.23
N LYS A 116 -0.79 -1.82 19.31
CA LYS A 116 0.50 -1.42 18.72
C LYS A 116 0.43 -1.23 17.21
N ILE A 117 -0.32 -2.07 16.50
CA ILE A 117 -0.52 -1.93 15.05
C ILE A 117 -1.30 -0.65 14.74
N GLN A 118 -2.31 -0.32 15.56
CA GLN A 118 -3.05 0.93 15.45
C GLN A 118 -2.11 2.13 15.60
N GLU A 119 -1.25 2.12 16.61
CA GLU A 119 -0.25 3.18 16.83
C GLU A 119 0.70 3.31 15.63
N ILE A 120 1.21 2.18 15.09
CA ILE A 120 2.06 2.18 13.90
C ILE A 120 1.31 2.82 12.71
N ASN A 121 0.05 2.47 12.51
CA ASN A 121 -0.76 3.02 11.42
C ASN A 121 -0.98 4.53 11.57
N GLU A 122 -1.33 5.00 12.77
CA GLU A 122 -1.51 6.43 13.05
C GLU A 122 -0.23 7.23 12.80
N GLN A 123 0.92 6.73 13.28
CA GLN A 123 2.22 7.35 13.02
C GLN A 123 2.52 7.39 11.51
N THR A 124 2.21 6.31 10.80
CA THR A 124 2.39 6.20 9.35
C THR A 124 1.54 7.22 8.61
N GLU A 125 0.27 7.39 8.99
CA GLU A 125 -0.62 8.39 8.41
C GLU A 125 -0.11 9.81 8.62
N GLN A 126 0.40 10.11 9.82
CA GLN A 126 1.01 11.41 10.11
C GLN A 126 2.26 11.67 9.26
N GLU A 127 3.10 10.65 9.04
CA GLU A 127 4.27 10.76 8.15
C GLU A 127 3.85 10.99 6.69
N ILE A 128 2.80 10.33 6.23
CA ILE A 128 2.26 10.54 4.89
C ILE A 128 1.65 11.95 4.75
N ALA A 129 0.97 12.46 5.77
CA ALA A 129 0.38 13.80 5.76
C ALA A 129 1.44 14.92 5.65
N LYS A 130 2.70 14.65 6.05
CA LYS A 130 3.82 15.60 5.85
C LYS A 130 4.23 15.75 4.39
N ILE A 131 3.97 14.73 3.55
CA ILE A 131 4.45 14.69 2.16
C ILE A 131 3.31 14.79 1.13
N ILE A 132 2.07 14.48 1.53
CA ILE A 132 0.86 14.65 0.72
C ILE A 132 -0.06 15.62 1.45
N PRO A 133 -0.42 16.78 0.84
CA PRO A 133 -1.31 17.74 1.46
C PRO A 133 -2.67 17.15 1.83
N ALA A 134 -3.25 17.60 2.95
CA ALA A 134 -4.55 17.12 3.44
C ALA A 134 -5.66 17.17 2.38
N LYS A 135 -5.74 18.24 1.60
CA LYS A 135 -6.71 18.37 0.50
C LYS A 135 -6.56 17.26 -0.55
N GLN A 136 -5.33 16.84 -0.86
CA GLN A 136 -5.09 15.73 -1.79
C GLN A 136 -5.42 14.39 -1.14
N LEU A 137 -5.14 14.21 0.17
CA LEU A 137 -5.53 12.99 0.88
C LEU A 137 -7.05 12.79 0.90
N GLU A 138 -7.84 13.84 1.13
CA GLU A 138 -9.31 13.74 1.05
C GLU A 138 -9.78 13.37 -0.36
N ALA A 139 -9.22 13.98 -1.40
CA ALA A 139 -9.54 13.61 -2.78
C ALA A 139 -9.15 12.15 -3.12
N VAL A 140 -8.06 11.64 -2.53
CA VAL A 140 -7.69 10.21 -2.66
C VAL A 140 -8.75 9.34 -2.03
N LYS A 141 -9.21 9.66 -0.81
CA LYS A 141 -10.26 8.90 -0.10
C LYS A 141 -11.55 8.86 -0.91
N GLU A 142 -11.97 9.99 -1.49
CA GLU A 142 -13.16 10.06 -2.34
C GLU A 142 -13.02 9.15 -3.59
N CYS A 143 -11.89 9.22 -4.28
CA CYS A 143 -11.61 8.35 -5.43
C CYS A 143 -11.59 6.87 -5.03
N GLU A 144 -11.02 6.53 -3.88
CA GLU A 144 -10.99 5.17 -3.36
C GLU A 144 -12.40 4.66 -3.01
N ALA A 145 -13.22 5.50 -2.37
CA ALA A 145 -14.61 5.19 -2.05
C ALA A 145 -15.45 4.92 -3.30
N GLU A 146 -15.33 5.76 -4.35
CA GLU A 146 -16.00 5.54 -5.63
C GLU A 146 -15.56 4.22 -6.26
N ARG A 147 -14.25 3.95 -6.28
CA ARG A 147 -13.73 2.69 -6.84
C ARG A 147 -14.16 1.46 -6.07
N GLU A 148 -14.30 1.57 -4.74
CA GLU A 148 -14.77 0.46 -3.92
C GLU A 148 -16.26 0.17 -4.17
N GLN A 149 -17.09 1.21 -4.32
CA GLN A 149 -18.48 1.04 -4.74
C GLN A 149 -18.58 0.35 -6.11
N GLU A 150 -17.74 0.75 -7.06
CA GLU A 150 -17.69 0.12 -8.39
C GLU A 150 -17.20 -1.33 -8.35
N ARG A 151 -16.34 -1.69 -7.39
CA ARG A 151 -15.91 -3.08 -7.16
C ARG A 151 -17.01 -3.90 -6.52
N ALA A 152 -17.69 -3.37 -5.50
CA ALA A 152 -18.80 -4.02 -4.83
C ALA A 152 -19.93 -4.37 -5.80
N LYS A 153 -20.22 -3.51 -6.79
CA LYS A 153 -21.18 -3.80 -7.87
C LYS A 153 -20.77 -4.97 -8.79
N LYS A 154 -19.47 -5.18 -8.99
CA LYS A 154 -18.91 -6.17 -9.93
C LYS A 154 -18.57 -7.50 -9.28
N GLN A 155 -18.21 -7.47 -8.00
CA GLN A 155 -17.80 -8.64 -7.23
C GLN A 155 -18.92 -8.93 -6.24
N GLY A 156 -19.94 -9.67 -6.69
CA GLY A 156 -21.00 -10.15 -5.80
C GLY A 156 -20.39 -10.73 -4.52
N ALA A 157 -20.99 -10.38 -3.37
CA ALA A 157 -20.48 -10.55 -2.00
C ALA A 157 -19.67 -11.84 -1.77
N LYS A 158 -18.37 -11.79 -2.07
CA LYS A 158 -17.44 -12.80 -1.57
C LYS A 158 -17.09 -12.37 -0.16
N THR A 159 -17.64 -13.09 0.82
CA THR A 159 -17.23 -13.01 2.22
C THR A 159 -15.73 -13.27 2.29
N GLN A 160 -14.95 -12.19 2.29
CA GLN A 160 -13.54 -12.25 2.60
C GLN A 160 -13.47 -12.68 4.06
N LYS A 161 -12.91 -13.86 4.32
CA LYS A 161 -12.57 -14.28 5.67
C LYS A 161 -11.66 -13.17 6.22
N GLU A 162 -12.12 -12.44 7.22
CA GLU A 162 -11.35 -11.39 7.89
C GLU A 162 -10.16 -12.04 8.60
N LEU A 163 -9.05 -12.13 7.89
CA LEU A 163 -7.75 -12.36 8.49
C LEU A 163 -7.33 -11.01 9.09
N GLY A 164 -7.13 -10.98 10.41
CA GLY A 164 -6.71 -9.78 11.11
C GLY A 164 -5.35 -9.26 10.60
N PRO A 165 -4.87 -8.12 11.12
CA PRO A 165 -3.63 -7.49 10.67
C PRO A 165 -2.36 -8.37 10.84
N CYS A 166 -2.45 -9.45 11.63
CA CYS A 166 -1.42 -10.47 11.77
C CYS A 166 -1.74 -11.82 11.10
N GLY A 167 -2.71 -11.86 10.18
CA GLY A 167 -3.06 -13.09 9.44
C GLY A 167 -3.72 -14.19 10.26
N GLY A 168 -4.01 -13.95 11.54
CA GLY A 168 -4.74 -14.86 12.42
C GLY A 168 -6.26 -14.70 12.30
N VAL A 169 -7.00 -15.79 12.56
CA VAL A 169 -8.44 -15.73 12.80
C VAL A 169 -8.64 -14.95 14.09
N ILE A 170 -9.14 -13.72 13.99
CA ILE A 170 -9.66 -13.03 15.17
C ILE A 170 -10.92 -13.82 15.55
N PRO A 171 -11.00 -14.44 16.74
CA PRO A 171 -12.27 -14.99 17.16
C PRO A 171 -13.26 -13.83 17.14
N ALA A 172 -14.33 -13.97 16.34
CA ALA A 172 -15.46 -13.09 16.48
C ALA A 172 -15.77 -13.02 17.98
N GLN A 173 -15.96 -11.80 18.49
CA GLN A 173 -16.65 -11.61 19.76
C GLN A 173 -17.80 -12.62 19.82
N PRO A 174 -18.11 -13.26 20.96
CA PRO A 174 -19.20 -14.23 21.04
C PRO A 174 -20.50 -13.53 20.64
N GLU A 175 -20.80 -13.58 19.34
CA GLU A 175 -22.05 -13.14 18.78
C GLU A 175 -23.05 -14.15 19.31
N VAL A 176 -24.05 -13.61 19.99
CA VAL A 176 -25.23 -14.32 20.45
C VAL A 176 -25.67 -15.29 19.32
N PRO A 177 -25.78 -16.60 19.60
CA PRO A 177 -25.90 -17.61 18.56
C PRO A 177 -27.17 -17.37 17.73
N LYS A 178 -27.02 -16.92 16.49
CA LYS A 178 -28.03 -17.08 15.44
C LYS A 178 -27.67 -18.31 14.61
N HIS A 179 -27.91 -19.48 15.19
CA HIS A 179 -28.01 -20.72 14.43
C HIS A 179 -29.43 -20.83 13.88
N SER A 180 -29.59 -20.72 12.56
CA SER A 180 -30.71 -21.31 11.82
C SER A 180 -30.27 -21.63 10.39
N HIS A 181 -29.53 -22.73 10.24
CA HIS A 181 -29.61 -23.55 9.04
C HIS A 181 -30.42 -24.80 9.41
N GLY A 182 -31.74 -24.62 9.46
CA GLY A 182 -32.70 -25.70 9.59
C GLY A 182 -33.09 -26.20 8.21
N ASP A 183 -32.75 -27.46 7.97
CA ASP A 183 -33.52 -28.48 7.25
C ASP A 183 -33.76 -28.32 5.74
N GLN A 184 -32.90 -29.04 5.02
CA GLN A 184 -33.09 -29.56 3.68
C GLN A 184 -34.27 -30.55 3.68
N PRO A 185 -35.31 -30.40 2.83
CA PRO A 185 -36.38 -31.39 2.74
C PRO A 185 -35.93 -32.60 1.91
N SER A 186 -35.77 -33.74 2.59
CA SER A 186 -35.60 -35.06 1.97
C SER A 186 -36.87 -35.41 1.17
N LYS A 187 -36.71 -35.66 -0.13
CA LYS A 187 -37.78 -36.22 -0.98
C LYS A 187 -38.16 -37.63 -0.49
N PRO A 188 -39.45 -37.97 -0.36
CA PRO A 188 -39.84 -39.36 -0.16
C PRO A 188 -39.73 -40.15 -1.48
N LEU A 189 -39.13 -41.32 -1.36
CA LEU A 189 -39.03 -42.37 -2.36
C LEU A 189 -40.41 -43.03 -2.54
N ASN A 190 -40.77 -43.29 -3.81
CA ASN A 190 -41.95 -44.04 -4.26
C ASN A 190 -42.15 -45.36 -3.51
N GLN A 191 -43.39 -45.64 -3.09
CA GLN A 191 -44.12 -46.91 -3.30
C GLN A 191 -45.63 -46.64 -3.29
#